data_AF-A0A6J8EYK6-F1
#
_entry.id   AF-A0A6J8EYK6-F1
#
_cell.length_a   1.000
_cell.length_b   1.000
_cell.length_c   1.000
_cell.angle_alpha   90.00
_cell.angle_beta   90.00
_cell.angle_gamma   90.00
#
_symmetry.space_group_name_H-M   'P 1'
#
loop_
_entity.id
_entity.type
_entity.pdbx_description
1 polymer ?
#
loop_
_entity_poly.entity_id
_entity_poly.type
_entity_poly.pdbx_seq_one_letter_code
_entity_poly.pdbx_strand_id
1 'polypeptide(L)'
;MGCCFSSEDDKDTLTNEPDETTRLINPVQNHSPRSVGPSSEPAIISHPKGDEQSALARILEKTARDVIDVTNESNLVEQTEYQERTRQYSNRVNMVVGGSSRLRQKPNLPNCVTAPQSVLASKPISLHDIQLITNATEKAARCIKEIKVQHKENLVVPFGVP
;
A
#
# COMPACT_ATOMS: atom_id res chain seq x y z
N MET A 1 14.02 26.45 18.87
CA MET A 1 15.23 26.06 19.61
C MET A 1 15.59 24.65 19.14
N GLY A 2 16.48 24.39 18.18
CA GLY A 2 17.66 25.13 17.77
C GLY A 2 18.86 24.67 18.59
N CYS A 3 19.29 23.41 18.44
CA CYS A 3 20.59 22.92 18.91
C CYS A 3 21.05 21.77 18.01
N CYS A 4 22.07 22.06 17.22
CA CYS A 4 22.85 21.14 16.41
C CYS A 4 23.76 20.31 17.33
N PHE A 5 23.88 19.01 17.06
CA PHE A 5 25.03 18.21 17.50
C PHE A 5 25.65 17.57 16.28
N SER A 6 26.71 18.21 15.79
CA SER A 6 27.73 17.55 14.97
C SER A 6 28.57 16.71 15.93
N SER A 7 28.53 15.39 15.79
CA SER A 7 29.54 14.53 16.39
C SER A 7 30.75 14.55 15.48
N GLU A 8 31.81 15.15 15.99
CA GLU A 8 33.15 15.16 15.41
C GLU A 8 33.76 13.77 15.64
N ASP A 9 33.94 12.99 14.58
CA ASP A 9 34.89 11.88 14.55
C ASP A 9 35.19 11.52 13.08
N ASP A 10 36.01 12.37 12.45
CA ASP A 10 36.70 12.02 11.21
C ASP A 10 37.78 10.97 11.52
N LYS A 11 37.54 9.73 11.14
CA LYS A 11 38.61 8.79 10.81
C LYS A 11 38.45 8.34 9.37
N ASP A 12 39.32 8.91 8.54
CA ASP A 12 39.60 8.49 7.17
C ASP A 12 39.84 6.98 7.07
N THR A 13 38.87 6.26 6.56
CA THR A 13 39.11 5.04 5.77
C THR A 13 38.23 5.10 4.54
N LEU A 14 38.85 5.26 3.37
CA LEU A 14 38.22 5.08 2.07
C LEU A 14 37.60 3.67 1.98
N THR A 15 36.33 3.57 2.35
CA THR A 15 35.48 2.43 2.00
C THR A 15 34.25 2.99 1.31
N ASN A 16 34.01 2.48 0.11
CA ASN A 16 32.97 2.86 -0.83
C ASN A 16 31.59 2.40 -0.29
N GLU A 17 31.21 2.89 0.88
CA GLU A 17 29.91 2.60 1.49
C GLU A 17 28.84 3.45 0.81
N PRO A 18 27.71 2.86 0.41
CA PRO A 18 26.63 3.61 -0.20
C PRO A 18 26.00 4.52 0.86
N ASP A 19 26.30 5.81 0.74
CA ASP A 19 25.70 6.86 1.56
C ASP A 19 24.19 6.97 1.29
N GLU A 20 23.43 7.68 2.14
CA GLU A 20 21.96 7.80 2.02
C GLU A 20 21.47 8.42 0.69
N THR A 21 22.38 8.97 -0.11
CA THR A 21 22.12 9.51 -1.45
C THR A 21 22.36 8.50 -2.58
N THR A 22 22.83 7.30 -2.26
CA THR A 22 23.17 6.25 -3.24
C THR A 22 21.90 5.57 -3.73
N ARG A 23 21.54 5.85 -4.99
CA ARG A 23 20.33 5.31 -5.60
C ARG A 23 20.46 3.80 -5.82
N LEU A 24 19.57 3.02 -5.20
CA LEU A 24 19.58 1.55 -5.27
C LEU A 24 19.02 0.95 -6.58
N ILE A 25 18.46 1.76 -7.49
CA ILE A 25 17.82 1.26 -8.71
C ILE A 25 18.14 2.21 -9.88
N ASN A 26 18.83 1.69 -10.90
CA ASN A 26 18.98 2.35 -12.19
C ASN A 26 17.71 2.09 -13.03
N PRO A 27 16.92 3.12 -13.38
CA PRO A 27 15.85 2.93 -14.34
C PRO A 27 16.46 2.66 -15.73
N VAL A 28 16.20 1.46 -16.25
CA VAL A 28 16.58 1.05 -17.62
C VAL A 28 15.91 2.01 -18.60
N GLN A 29 16.70 2.83 -19.29
CA GLN A 29 16.25 3.67 -20.39
C GLN A 29 15.91 2.79 -21.60
N ASN A 30 14.63 2.40 -21.74
CA ASN A 30 14.11 1.85 -22.99
C ASN A 30 13.85 3.00 -23.98
N HIS A 31 14.87 3.40 -24.74
CA HIS A 31 14.69 4.22 -25.94
C HIS A 31 14.34 3.31 -27.13
N SER A 32 13.11 3.41 -27.63
CA SER A 32 12.72 2.83 -28.92
C SER A 32 13.19 3.75 -30.05
N PRO A 33 13.88 3.26 -31.11
CA PRO A 33 14.38 4.11 -32.17
C PRO A 33 13.28 4.40 -33.19
N ARG A 34 12.91 5.67 -33.35
CA ARG A 34 11.99 6.12 -34.42
C ARG A 34 12.77 6.38 -35.71
N SER A 35 12.26 5.77 -36.79
CA SER A 35 12.71 5.78 -38.18
C SER A 35 13.26 7.11 -38.71
N VAL A 36 14.40 7.00 -39.40
CA VAL A 36 15.12 8.03 -40.17
C VAL A 36 14.37 8.35 -41.48
N GLY A 37 14.29 9.63 -41.84
CA GLY A 37 13.92 10.12 -43.17
C GLY A 37 14.81 11.34 -43.52
N PRO A 38 15.27 11.50 -44.77
CA PRO A 38 16.42 12.34 -45.07
C PRO A 38 16.01 13.76 -45.46
N SER A 39 16.64 14.77 -44.87
CA SER A 39 16.79 16.11 -45.46
C SER A 39 17.96 16.80 -44.77
N SER A 40 19.01 17.04 -45.56
CA SER A 40 20.28 17.64 -45.19
C SER A 40 20.16 19.15 -45.01
N GLU A 41 20.33 19.63 -43.78
CA GLU A 41 20.66 21.03 -43.44
C GLU A 41 21.57 21.05 -42.20
N PRO A 42 22.49 22.03 -42.09
CA PRO A 42 23.58 22.00 -41.12
C PRO A 42 23.06 22.10 -39.68
N ALA A 43 23.54 21.21 -38.83
CA ALA A 43 23.17 21.07 -37.43
C ALA A 43 23.48 22.34 -36.63
N ILE A 44 22.47 23.21 -36.47
CA ILE A 44 22.35 24.01 -35.26
C ILE A 44 21.99 23.00 -34.17
N ILE A 45 22.90 22.78 -33.23
CA ILE A 45 22.62 22.00 -32.02
C ILE A 45 21.56 22.79 -31.22
N SER A 46 20.29 22.63 -31.58
CA SER A 46 19.19 22.99 -30.72
C SER A 46 19.08 21.85 -29.71
N HIS A 47 19.62 22.06 -28.51
CA HIS A 47 19.19 21.27 -27.36
C HIS A 47 17.65 21.29 -27.34
N PRO A 48 16.96 20.13 -27.28
CA PRO A 48 15.51 20.11 -27.26
C PRO A 48 15.07 20.65 -25.91
N LYS A 49 14.87 21.97 -25.83
CA LYS A 49 14.27 22.68 -24.69
C LYS A 49 12.91 22.09 -24.26
N GLY A 50 12.32 21.21 -25.07
CA GLY A 50 11.08 20.49 -24.76
C GLY A 50 11.23 19.35 -23.75
N ASP A 51 12.41 18.73 -23.61
CA ASP A 51 12.57 17.58 -22.69
C ASP A 51 12.72 18.03 -21.23
N GLU A 52 13.57 19.04 -20.98
CA GLU A 52 13.73 19.63 -19.64
C GLU A 52 12.41 20.21 -19.12
N GLN A 53 11.68 20.94 -19.97
CA GLN A 53 10.38 21.50 -19.60
C GLN A 53 9.33 20.39 -19.31
N SER A 54 9.38 19.27 -20.04
CA SER A 54 8.53 18.11 -19.79
C SER A 54 8.91 17.38 -18.50
N ALA A 55 10.21 17.29 -18.18
CA ALA A 55 10.69 16.72 -16.92
C ALA A 55 10.23 17.56 -15.73
N LEU A 56 10.35 18.90 -15.82
CA LEU A 56 9.85 19.83 -14.81
C LEU A 56 8.33 19.73 -14.65
N ALA A 57 7.57 19.59 -15.74
CA ALA A 57 6.13 19.39 -15.68
C ALA A 57 5.75 18.08 -14.96
N ARG A 58 6.45 16.97 -15.22
CA ARG A 58 6.24 15.70 -14.50
C ARG A 58 6.58 15.81 -13.02
N ILE A 59 7.64 16.54 -12.67
CA ILE A 59 8.01 16.79 -11.28
C ILE A 59 6.89 17.56 -10.59
N LEU A 60 6.43 18.67 -11.16
CA LEU A 60 5.33 19.46 -10.60
C LEU A 60 4.04 18.66 -10.47
N GLU A 61 3.67 17.87 -11.48
CA GLU A 61 2.47 17.02 -11.45
C GLU A 61 2.60 15.91 -10.39
N LYS A 62 3.78 15.32 -10.23
CA LYS A 62 4.06 14.35 -9.18
C LYS A 62 3.95 15.01 -7.80
N THR A 63 4.62 16.14 -7.61
CA THR A 63 4.57 16.89 -6.35
C THR A 63 3.14 17.32 -6.02
N ALA A 64 2.35 17.77 -7.00
CA ALA A 64 0.95 18.14 -6.79
C ALA A 64 0.06 16.95 -6.36
N ARG A 65 0.39 15.72 -6.76
CA ARG A 65 -0.32 14.51 -6.30
C ARG A 65 0.18 14.00 -4.95
N ASP A 66 1.47 14.13 -4.68
CA ASP A 66 2.12 13.58 -3.48
C ASP A 66 1.97 14.50 -2.25
N VAL A 67 1.75 15.81 -2.45
CA VAL A 67 1.51 16.76 -1.36
C VAL A 67 0.10 16.59 -0.82
N ILE A 68 -0.01 16.42 0.50
CA ILE A 68 -1.27 16.28 1.22
C ILE A 68 -1.83 17.67 1.52
N ASP A 69 -3.02 17.96 1.01
CA ASP A 69 -3.80 19.12 1.42
C ASP A 69 -4.39 18.89 2.81
N VAL A 70 -3.88 19.61 3.81
CA VAL A 70 -4.34 19.55 5.21
C VAL A 70 -5.60 20.37 5.47
N THR A 71 -6.04 21.16 4.49
CA THR A 71 -7.17 22.11 4.62
C THR A 71 -8.44 21.67 3.90
N ASN A 72 -8.48 20.45 3.36
CA ASN A 72 -9.57 19.99 2.50
C ASN A 72 -10.91 19.90 3.26
N GLU A 73 -11.58 21.05 3.35
CA GLU A 73 -13.03 21.15 3.51
C GLU A 73 -13.63 20.30 2.40
N SER A 74 -14.40 19.28 2.79
CA SER A 74 -14.97 18.31 1.85
C SER A 74 -15.51 19.05 0.63
N ASN A 75 -14.88 18.86 -0.53
CA ASN A 75 -15.37 19.34 -1.80
C ASN A 75 -16.78 18.77 -1.96
N LEU A 76 -17.79 19.53 -1.54
CA LEU A 76 -19.18 19.12 -1.63
C LEU A 76 -19.50 19.18 -3.11
N VAL A 77 -19.42 18.01 -3.75
CA VAL A 77 -19.98 17.81 -5.08
C VAL A 77 -21.37 18.45 -5.07
N GLU A 78 -21.64 19.31 -6.06
CA GLU A 78 -22.93 19.98 -6.14
C GLU A 78 -24.05 18.92 -6.13
N GLN A 79 -25.15 19.23 -5.44
CA GLN A 79 -26.24 18.28 -5.23
C GLN A 79 -26.79 17.74 -6.57
N THR A 80 -26.79 18.57 -7.61
CA THR A 80 -27.19 18.26 -8.99
C THR A 80 -26.23 17.26 -9.64
N GLU A 81 -24.92 17.51 -9.58
CA GLU A 81 -23.90 16.61 -10.12
C GLU A 81 -23.95 15.25 -9.41
N TYR A 82 -24.14 15.25 -8.09
CA TYR A 82 -24.30 14.02 -7.31
C TYR A 82 -25.50 13.19 -7.78
N GLN A 83 -26.65 13.83 -8.02
CA GLN A 83 -27.86 13.15 -8.49
C GLN A 83 -27.69 12.58 -9.90
N GLU A 84 -27.08 13.33 -10.81
CA GLU A 84 -26.78 12.87 -12.17
C GLU A 84 -25.83 11.66 -12.15
N ARG A 85 -24.74 11.77 -11.38
CA ARG A 85 -23.75 10.70 -11.21
C ARG A 85 -24.40 9.43 -10.62
N THR A 86 -25.28 9.59 -9.63
CA THR A 86 -26.05 8.48 -9.05
C THR A 86 -26.91 7.78 -10.08
N ARG A 87 -27.63 8.54 -10.92
CA ARG A 87 -28.46 7.98 -11.99
C ARG A 87 -27.60 7.27 -13.04
N GLN A 88 -26.47 7.86 -13.44
CA GLN A 88 -25.55 7.29 -14.41
C GLN A 88 -24.98 5.95 -13.92
N TYR A 89 -24.52 5.89 -12.66
CA TYR A 89 -23.99 4.67 -12.07
C TYR A 89 -25.05 3.60 -11.87
N SER A 90 -26.25 3.97 -11.40
CA SER A 90 -27.37 3.05 -11.28
C SER A 90 -27.74 2.41 -12.63
N ASN A 91 -27.80 3.21 -13.70
CA ASN A 91 -28.04 2.71 -15.05
C ASN A 91 -26.94 1.78 -15.53
N ARG A 92 -25.67 2.15 -15.35
CA ARG A 92 -24.52 1.31 -15.71
C ARG A 92 -24.50 -0.02 -14.96
N VAL A 93 -24.75 0.01 -13.66
CA VAL A 93 -24.85 -1.20 -12.83
C VAL A 93 -26.01 -2.07 -13.30
N ASN A 94 -27.18 -1.49 -13.59
CA ASN A 94 -28.32 -2.23 -14.10
C ASN A 94 -28.07 -2.84 -15.48
N MET A 95 -27.31 -2.18 -16.36
CA MET A 95 -26.91 -2.78 -17.65
C MET A 95 -25.99 -3.99 -17.46
N VAL A 96 -25.02 -3.91 -16.54
CA VAL A 96 -24.05 -4.99 -16.30
C VAL A 96 -24.68 -6.15 -15.52
N VAL A 97 -25.49 -5.85 -14.50
CA VAL A 97 -26.07 -6.84 -13.58
C VAL A 97 -27.45 -7.32 -14.04
N GLY A 98 -28.15 -6.56 -14.88
CA GLY A 98 -29.48 -6.89 -15.41
C GLY A 98 -29.55 -8.21 -16.17
N GLY A 99 -28.50 -8.55 -16.92
CA GLY A 99 -28.41 -9.82 -17.65
C GLY A 99 -27.86 -11.00 -16.83
N SER A 100 -27.34 -10.76 -15.61
CA SER A 100 -26.64 -11.78 -14.83
C SER A 100 -27.47 -12.27 -13.65
N SER A 101 -28.27 -13.32 -13.89
CA SER A 101 -29.02 -14.03 -12.84
C SER A 101 -28.11 -14.58 -11.73
N ARG A 102 -26.87 -14.99 -12.09
CA ARG A 102 -25.88 -15.54 -11.16
C ARG A 102 -25.42 -14.55 -10.08
N LEU A 103 -25.42 -13.26 -10.36
CA LEU A 103 -25.03 -12.22 -9.39
C LEU A 103 -26.19 -11.80 -8.47
N ARG A 104 -27.43 -12.09 -8.87
CA ARG A 104 -28.63 -11.76 -8.09
C ARG A 104 -29.04 -12.86 -7.12
N GLN A 105 -28.52 -14.06 -7.30
CA GLN A 105 -28.82 -15.20 -6.44
C GLN A 105 -27.69 -15.42 -5.46
N LYS A 106 -28.02 -15.44 -4.17
CA LYS A 106 -27.11 -15.96 -3.15
C LYS A 106 -26.87 -17.45 -3.47
N PRO A 107 -25.61 -17.92 -3.56
CA PRO A 107 -25.37 -19.33 -3.78
C PRO A 107 -25.94 -20.14 -2.63
N ASN A 108 -26.52 -21.30 -2.95
CA ASN A 108 -26.92 -22.26 -1.93
C ASN A 108 -25.68 -22.79 -1.19
N LEU A 109 -25.87 -23.22 0.06
CA LEU A 109 -24.82 -23.93 0.78
C LEU A 109 -24.40 -25.18 -0.01
N PRO A 110 -23.10 -25.50 -0.06
CA PRO A 110 -22.63 -26.68 -0.75
C PRO A 110 -23.20 -27.94 -0.09
N ASN A 111 -23.59 -28.93 -0.90
CA ASN A 111 -24.00 -30.21 -0.36
C ASN A 111 -22.77 -31.03 0.02
N CYS A 112 -22.43 -31.06 1.31
CA CYS A 112 -21.20 -31.68 1.81
C CYS A 112 -21.27 -33.21 1.85
N VAL A 113 -22.47 -33.80 2.00
CA VAL A 113 -22.65 -35.25 2.22
C VAL A 113 -23.95 -35.75 1.59
N THR A 114 -23.94 -36.97 1.06
CA THR A 114 -25.13 -37.61 0.46
C THR A 114 -26.00 -38.36 1.47
N ALA A 115 -25.41 -38.82 2.58
CA ALA A 115 -26.09 -39.59 3.64
C ALA A 115 -25.82 -38.97 5.03
N PRO A 116 -26.51 -37.88 5.41
CA PRO A 116 -26.21 -37.14 6.62
C PRO A 116 -26.34 -37.98 7.90
N GLN A 117 -27.33 -38.86 7.97
CA GLN A 117 -27.55 -39.71 9.14
C GLN A 117 -26.37 -40.67 9.40
N SER A 118 -25.77 -41.22 8.34
CA SER A 118 -24.62 -42.11 8.45
C SER A 118 -23.37 -41.38 8.93
N VAL A 119 -23.13 -40.17 8.38
CA VAL A 119 -21.98 -39.35 8.77
C VAL A 119 -22.10 -38.87 10.21
N LEU A 120 -23.30 -38.47 10.64
CA LEU A 120 -23.54 -38.03 12.02
C LEU A 120 -23.48 -39.17 13.05
N ALA A 121 -23.81 -40.40 12.64
CA ALA A 121 -23.68 -41.59 13.47
C ALA A 121 -22.25 -42.18 13.49
N SER A 122 -21.33 -41.63 12.70
CA SER A 122 -19.94 -42.09 12.67
C SER A 122 -19.20 -41.79 13.97
N LYS A 123 -18.04 -42.43 14.16
CA LYS A 123 -17.23 -42.26 15.38
C LYS A 123 -16.86 -40.77 15.55
N PRO A 124 -17.14 -40.17 16.71
CA PRO A 124 -16.78 -38.78 16.96
C PRO A 124 -15.26 -38.60 17.00
N ILE A 125 -14.82 -37.33 16.91
CA ILE A 125 -13.41 -36.96 17.08
C ILE A 125 -12.86 -37.52 18.41
N SER A 126 -11.60 -37.97 18.40
CA SER A 126 -11.00 -38.57 19.59
C SER A 126 -10.74 -37.51 20.66
N LEU A 127 -10.89 -37.90 21.93
CA LEU A 127 -10.60 -37.01 23.05
C LEU A 127 -9.12 -36.60 23.10
N HIS A 128 -8.22 -37.44 22.59
CA HIS A 128 -6.81 -37.12 22.45
C HIS A 128 -6.58 -35.94 21.50
N ASP A 129 -7.25 -35.92 20.35
CA ASP A 129 -7.13 -34.83 19.38
C ASP A 129 -7.67 -33.51 19.94
N ILE A 130 -8.78 -33.56 20.67
CA ILE A 130 -9.33 -32.38 21.36
C ILE A 130 -8.30 -31.84 22.35
N GLN A 131 -7.75 -32.70 23.22
CA GLN A 131 -6.74 -32.29 24.20
C GLN A 131 -5.49 -31.72 23.55
N LEU A 132 -5.03 -32.33 22.45
CA LEU A 132 -3.88 -31.83 21.68
C LEU A 132 -4.13 -30.41 21.19
N ILE A 133 -5.28 -30.15 20.57
CA ILE A 133 -5.66 -28.83 20.07
C ILE A 133 -5.77 -27.83 21.22
N THR A 134 -6.48 -28.17 22.30
CA THR A 134 -6.63 -27.30 23.47
C THR A 134 -5.28 -26.90 24.05
N ASN A 135 -4.38 -27.86 24.27
CA ASN A 135 -3.05 -27.60 24.82
C ASN A 135 -2.21 -26.70 23.89
N ALA A 136 -2.29 -26.92 22.57
CA ALA A 136 -1.60 -26.08 21.59
C ALA A 136 -2.14 -24.64 21.62
N THR A 137 -3.47 -24.47 21.66
CA THR A 137 -4.11 -23.15 21.74
C THR A 137 -3.77 -22.43 23.05
N GLU A 138 -3.77 -23.12 24.19
CA GLU A 138 -3.35 -22.54 25.45
C GLU A 138 -1.90 -22.05 25.43
N LYS A 139 -1.00 -22.85 24.85
CA LYS A 139 0.40 -22.45 24.68
C LYS A 139 0.51 -21.19 23.83
N ALA A 140 -0.20 -21.14 22.70
CA ALA A 140 -0.23 -19.95 21.85
C ALA A 140 -0.79 -18.72 22.60
N ALA A 141 -1.88 -18.88 23.35
CA ALA A 141 -2.46 -17.81 24.15
C ALA A 141 -1.50 -17.30 25.23
N ARG A 142 -0.71 -18.17 25.85
CA ARG A 142 0.36 -17.77 26.79
C ARG A 142 1.45 -16.98 26.07
N CYS A 143 1.91 -17.43 24.90
CA CYS A 143 2.92 -16.71 24.12
C CYS A 143 2.46 -15.30 23.71
N ILE A 144 1.19 -15.11 23.35
CA ILE A 144 0.65 -13.79 23.00
C ILE A 144 0.74 -12.81 24.17
N LYS A 145 0.59 -13.28 25.42
CA LYS A 145 0.72 -12.44 26.62
C LYS A 145 2.16 -11.97 26.87
N GLU A 146 3.15 -12.65 26.31
CA GLU A 146 4.55 -12.22 26.36
C GLU A 146 4.87 -11.09 25.38
N ILE A 147 3.96 -10.78 24.44
CA ILE A 147 4.07 -9.62 23.56
C ILE A 147 3.69 -8.38 24.36
N LYS A 148 4.65 -7.85 25.12
CA LYS A 148 4.50 -6.64 25.93
C LYS A 148 5.80 -5.84 25.96
N VAL A 149 5.69 -4.53 26.15
CA VAL A 149 6.85 -3.67 26.35
C VAL A 149 7.45 -3.98 27.72
N GLN A 150 8.72 -4.37 27.75
CA GLN A 150 9.46 -4.52 29.01
C GLN A 150 9.91 -3.14 29.49
N HIS A 151 9.42 -2.73 30.65
CA HIS A 151 9.82 -1.47 31.28
C HIS A 151 11.30 -1.55 31.68
N LYS A 152 12.11 -0.60 31.19
CA LYS A 152 13.53 -0.47 31.56
C LYS A 152 13.77 0.76 32.42
N GLU A 153 13.30 1.92 31.96
CA GLU A 153 13.52 3.21 32.59
C GLU A 153 12.22 4.02 32.57
N ASN A 154 12.13 4.97 33.51
CA ASN A 154 10.97 5.85 33.59
C ASN A 154 10.95 6.79 32.38
N LEU A 155 9.90 6.69 31.56
CA LEU A 155 9.69 7.62 30.43
C LEU A 155 9.32 9.03 30.88
N VAL A 156 8.82 9.16 32.11
CA VAL A 156 8.42 10.43 32.73
C VAL A 156 9.11 10.55 34.07
N VAL A 157 9.87 11.63 34.25
CA VAL A 157 10.51 11.97 35.52
C VAL A 157 9.91 13.29 36.00
N PRO A 158 9.38 13.36 37.23
CA PRO A 158 8.90 14.62 37.78
C PRO A 158 10.09 15.52 38.06
N PHE A 159 10.04 16.73 37.52
CA PHE A 159 10.98 17.78 37.91
C PHE A 159 10.45 18.46 39.17
N GLY A 160 11.09 18.16 40.29
CA GLY A 160 10.81 18.78 41.58
C GLY A 160 11.91 18.44 42.57
N VAL A 161 12.46 19.45 43.23
CA VAL A 161 13.38 19.30 44.36
C VAL A 161 12.51 19.09 45.61
N PRO A 162 12.91 18.28 46.61
CA PRO A 162 12.33 18.38 47.95
C PRO A 162 12.49 19.79 48.54
#